data_AF-A0A850P306-F1
#
_entry.id   AF-A0A850P306-F1
#
_cell.length_a   1.000
_cell.length_b   1.000
_cell.length_c   1.000
_cell.angle_alpha   90.00
_cell.angle_beta   90.00
_cell.angle_gamma   90.00
#
_symmetry.space_group_name_H-M   'P 1'
#
loop_
_entity.id
_entity.type
_entity.pdbx_description
1 polymer ?
#
loop_
_entity_poly.entity_id
_entity_poly.type
_entity_poly.pdbx_seq_one_letter_code
_entity_poly.pdbx_strand_id
1 'polypeptide(L)'
;VQLGLMGWMPDAIDPDAIGALLDGLAQTRRMALGGRIGVDFEPARDVVFAPDFDPGHANTMRFAAVFDDGAGCTQTWYSVGGGEIRAADAGAADGANVAVPYPFETAGELLAQAGAAGLDIAALVAANEAARRDPAETGAFLDSVHAAMSACIDRGCRTGGELPGGLSVRRRAPSLEAALVAESGDPALAARHMMEWVSLWALAVNEEN
;
A
#
# COMPACT_ATOMS: atom_id res chain seq x y z
N VAL A 1 -4.40 12.21 0.14
CA VAL A 1 -4.56 13.09 -1.05
C VAL A 1 -3.58 14.26 -1.05
N GLN A 2 -3.52 15.09 0.00
CA GLN A 2 -2.68 16.29 0.06
C GLN A 2 -1.19 16.01 -0.20
N LEU A 3 -0.63 14.99 0.43
CA LEU A 3 0.76 14.60 0.23
C LEU A 3 1.04 14.15 -1.21
N GLY A 4 0.11 13.40 -1.83
CA GLY A 4 0.20 13.03 -3.24
C GLY A 4 0.17 14.25 -4.16
N LEU A 5 -0.69 15.24 -3.88
CA LEU A 5 -0.67 16.52 -4.60
C LEU A 5 0.65 17.27 -4.42
N MET A 6 1.29 17.15 -3.26
CA MET A 6 2.63 17.68 -3.01
C MET A 6 3.76 16.88 -3.68
N GLY A 7 3.44 15.79 -4.38
CA GLY A 7 4.40 14.94 -5.10
C GLY A 7 5.01 13.82 -4.27
N TRP A 8 4.51 13.56 -3.06
CA TRP A 8 4.94 12.40 -2.28
C TRP A 8 4.35 11.12 -2.83
N MET A 9 5.19 10.09 -2.91
CA MET A 9 4.78 8.74 -3.30
C MET A 9 4.53 7.87 -2.07
N PRO A 10 3.45 7.06 -2.05
CA PRO A 10 3.08 6.25 -0.89
C PRO A 10 4.13 5.20 -0.50
N ASP A 11 4.93 4.71 -1.45
CA ASP A 11 6.00 3.74 -1.26
C ASP A 11 7.33 4.37 -0.80
N ALA A 12 7.46 5.70 -0.88
CA ALA A 12 8.70 6.41 -0.57
C ALA A 12 8.60 7.39 0.62
N ILE A 13 7.39 7.69 1.09
CA ILE A 13 7.19 8.62 2.20
C ILE A 13 7.47 7.94 3.55
N ASP A 14 8.15 8.65 4.44
CA ASP A 14 8.28 8.26 5.85
C ASP A 14 6.93 8.46 6.57
N PRO A 15 6.30 7.40 7.09
CA PRO A 15 5.04 7.51 7.81
C PRO A 15 5.10 8.46 9.02
N ASP A 16 6.25 8.57 9.70
CA ASP A 16 6.40 9.42 10.88
C ASP A 16 6.43 10.92 10.51
N ALA A 17 6.82 11.25 9.27
CA ALA A 17 6.83 12.62 8.76
C ALA A 17 5.43 13.13 8.35
N ILE A 18 4.46 12.23 8.12
CA ILE A 18 3.13 12.57 7.58
C ILE A 18 2.43 13.62 8.45
N GLY A 19 2.40 13.42 9.78
CA GLY A 19 1.71 14.34 10.69
C GLY A 19 2.26 15.76 10.59
N ALA A 20 3.57 15.90 10.71
CA ALA A 20 4.24 17.21 10.65
C ALA A 20 4.06 17.90 9.29
N LEU A 21 4.09 17.15 8.18
CA LEU A 21 3.86 17.70 6.84
C LEU A 21 2.43 18.23 6.69
N LEU A 22 1.43 17.49 7.18
CA LEU A 22 0.03 17.90 7.12
C LEU A 22 -0.25 19.09 8.03
N ASP A 23 0.31 19.11 9.24
CA ASP A 23 0.19 20.24 10.17
C ASP A 23 0.82 21.51 9.59
N GLY A 24 1.98 21.39 8.96
CA GLY A 24 2.63 22.49 8.26
C GLY A 24 1.79 23.05 7.12
N LEU A 25 1.16 22.19 6.32
CA LEU A 25 0.21 22.62 5.28
C LEU A 25 -1.01 23.33 5.88
N ALA A 26 -1.58 22.80 6.96
CA ALA A 26 -2.76 23.39 7.61
C ALA A 26 -2.47 24.79 8.18
N GLN A 27 -1.26 25.01 8.70
CA GLN A 27 -0.82 26.29 9.25
C GLN A 27 -0.49 27.32 8.15
N THR A 28 0.24 26.90 7.12
CA THR A 28 0.70 27.82 6.05
C THR A 28 -0.37 28.11 5.02
N ARG A 29 -1.34 27.20 4.85
CA ARG A 29 -2.37 27.23 3.80
C ARG A 29 -1.80 27.40 2.40
N ARG A 30 -0.57 26.91 2.20
CA ARG A 30 0.16 26.99 0.95
C ARG A 30 0.74 25.63 0.60
N MET A 31 0.25 25.03 -0.47
CA MET A 31 0.69 23.72 -0.94
C MET A 31 1.80 23.89 -1.99
N ALA A 32 2.87 23.10 -1.87
CA ALA A 32 3.84 22.94 -2.96
C ALA A 32 3.35 21.86 -3.93
N LEU A 33 2.48 22.22 -4.87
CA LEU A 33 1.94 21.31 -5.89
C LEU A 33 3.07 20.66 -6.70
N GLY A 34 3.07 19.33 -6.75
CA GLY A 34 4.12 18.51 -7.36
C GLY A 34 5.52 18.77 -6.78
N GLY A 35 5.61 19.32 -5.56
CA GLY A 35 6.85 19.74 -4.93
C GLY A 35 7.51 20.96 -5.56
N ARG A 36 6.79 21.68 -6.44
CA ARG A 36 7.38 22.72 -7.31
C ARG A 36 6.65 24.05 -7.24
N ILE A 37 5.32 24.04 -7.34
CA ILE A 37 4.53 25.26 -7.54
C ILE A 37 3.77 25.55 -6.25
N GLY A 38 4.02 26.71 -5.64
CA GLY A 38 3.28 27.15 -4.45
C GLY A 38 1.89 27.65 -4.83
N VAL A 39 0.85 26.98 -4.36
CA VAL A 39 -0.56 27.36 -4.56
C VAL A 39 -1.26 27.56 -3.22
N ASP A 40 -2.23 28.47 -3.19
CA ASP A 40 -3.09 28.62 -2.01
C ASP A 40 -3.94 27.36 -1.86
N PHE A 41 -3.91 26.75 -0.69
CA PHE A 41 -4.64 25.53 -0.40
C PHE A 41 -5.06 25.50 1.07
N GLU A 42 -6.35 25.55 1.31
CA GLU A 42 -6.94 25.45 2.64
C GLU A 42 -7.66 24.10 2.78
N PRO A 43 -7.10 23.12 3.53
CA PRO A 43 -7.65 21.78 3.66
C PRO A 43 -9.15 21.72 3.97
N ALA A 44 -9.64 22.59 4.87
CA ALA A 44 -11.03 22.60 5.29
C ALA A 44 -12.01 23.09 4.21
N ARG A 45 -11.51 23.84 3.22
CA ARG A 45 -12.30 24.36 2.10
C ARG A 45 -12.13 23.51 0.85
N ASP A 46 -10.89 23.13 0.57
CA ASP A 46 -10.49 22.54 -0.71
C ASP A 46 -10.55 21.00 -0.72
N VAL A 47 -10.69 20.37 0.44
CA VAL A 47 -11.00 18.93 0.55
C VAL A 47 -12.43 18.75 1.03
N VAL A 48 -13.32 18.41 0.09
CA VAL A 48 -14.75 18.22 0.35
C VAL A 48 -15.10 16.74 0.41
N PHE A 49 -15.64 16.29 1.54
CA PHE A 49 -16.24 14.97 1.66
C PHE A 49 -17.70 15.03 1.23
N ALA A 50 -17.96 14.64 -0.02
CA ALA A 50 -19.32 14.57 -0.55
C ALA A 50 -20.05 13.32 0.00
N PRO A 51 -21.32 13.45 0.44
CA PRO A 51 -22.11 12.31 0.93
C PRO A 51 -22.66 11.43 -0.21
N ASP A 52 -22.64 11.94 -1.44
CA ASP A 52 -23.21 11.28 -2.61
C ASP A 52 -22.21 10.30 -3.24
N PHE A 53 -22.71 9.18 -3.73
CA PHE A 53 -21.91 8.19 -4.47
C PHE A 53 -21.96 8.47 -5.96
N ASP A 54 -20.82 8.29 -6.63
CA ASP A 54 -20.77 8.30 -8.08
C ASP A 54 -21.27 6.94 -8.64
N PRO A 55 -22.09 6.94 -9.71
CA PRO A 55 -22.57 5.70 -10.33
C PRO A 55 -21.46 4.78 -10.86
N GLY A 56 -20.29 5.33 -11.20
CA GLY A 56 -19.17 4.57 -11.78
C GLY A 56 -18.46 3.68 -10.75
N HIS A 57 -18.22 4.19 -9.54
CA HIS A 57 -17.59 3.44 -8.46
C HIS A 57 -17.83 4.08 -7.09
N ALA A 58 -17.98 3.28 -6.02
CA ALA A 58 -18.21 3.80 -4.68
C ALA A 58 -17.04 4.64 -4.14
N ASN A 59 -15.80 4.25 -4.48
CA ASN A 59 -14.59 5.00 -4.13
C ASN A 59 -14.22 5.95 -5.28
N THR A 60 -14.79 7.15 -5.28
CA THR A 60 -14.58 8.16 -6.32
C THR A 60 -13.93 9.41 -5.75
N MET A 61 -13.00 9.99 -6.50
CA MET A 61 -12.37 11.26 -6.21
C MET A 61 -12.39 12.17 -7.43
N ARG A 62 -12.71 13.44 -7.23
CA ARG A 62 -12.67 14.47 -8.28
C ARG A 62 -11.62 15.50 -7.93
N PHE A 63 -10.69 15.73 -8.84
CA PHE A 63 -9.72 16.81 -8.75
C PHE A 63 -10.17 17.95 -9.65
N ALA A 64 -10.17 19.17 -9.12
CA ALA A 64 -10.45 20.38 -9.87
C ALA A 64 -9.27 21.35 -9.72
N ALA A 65 -8.87 21.98 -10.81
CA ALA A 65 -7.89 23.06 -10.82
C ALA A 65 -8.53 24.30 -11.45
N VAL A 66 -8.22 25.46 -10.88
CA VAL A 66 -8.63 26.77 -11.40
C VAL A 66 -7.37 27.58 -11.66
N PHE A 67 -7.27 28.15 -12.85
CA PHE A 67 -6.14 28.95 -13.31
C PHE A 67 -6.41 30.45 -13.07
N ASP A 68 -5.36 31.27 -13.16
CA ASP A 68 -5.43 32.71 -12.89
C ASP A 68 -6.36 33.48 -13.83
N ASP A 69 -6.58 32.95 -15.04
CA ASP A 69 -7.52 33.49 -16.04
C ASP A 69 -8.98 33.10 -15.78
N GLY A 70 -9.23 32.34 -14.70
CA GLY A 70 -10.54 31.82 -14.33
C GLY A 70 -10.95 30.55 -15.10
N ALA A 71 -10.13 30.06 -16.03
CA ALA A 71 -10.35 28.75 -16.63
C ALA A 71 -10.16 27.65 -15.57
N GLY A 72 -10.77 26.49 -15.80
CA GLY A 72 -10.58 25.35 -14.91
C GLY A 72 -10.63 24.03 -15.65
N CYS A 73 -10.01 23.02 -15.05
CA CYS A 73 -10.14 21.64 -15.49
C CYS A 73 -10.59 20.77 -14.32
N THR A 74 -11.24 19.67 -14.64
CA THR A 74 -11.70 18.69 -13.67
C THR A 74 -11.38 17.31 -14.19
N GLN A 75 -10.91 16.43 -13.32
CA GLN A 75 -10.76 15.02 -13.64
C GLN A 75 -11.30 14.14 -12.51
N THR A 76 -12.06 13.13 -12.90
CA THR A 76 -12.66 12.16 -11.97
C THR A 76 -11.89 10.85 -12.05
N TRP A 77 -11.57 10.28 -10.89
CA TRP A 77 -10.84 9.02 -10.75
C TRP A 77 -11.57 8.06 -9.81
N TYR A 78 -11.51 6.78 -10.14
CA TYR A 78 -12.04 5.67 -9.35
C TYR A 78 -10.89 4.87 -8.75
N SER A 79 -10.98 4.52 -7.47
CA SER A 79 -10.09 3.58 -6.80
C SER A 79 -10.75 2.20 -6.76
N VAL A 80 -10.39 1.32 -7.69
CA VAL A 80 -11.13 0.06 -7.97
C VAL A 80 -10.69 -1.13 -7.11
N GLY A 81 -9.66 -0.95 -6.27
CA GLY A 81 -9.16 -1.96 -5.33
C GLY A 81 -7.70 -2.32 -5.57
N GLY A 82 -7.01 -2.78 -4.53
CA GLY A 82 -5.60 -3.20 -4.62
C GLY A 82 -4.61 -2.07 -4.98
N GLY A 83 -5.03 -0.81 -4.90
CA GLY A 83 -4.22 0.35 -5.31
C GLY A 83 -4.38 0.76 -6.78
N GLU A 84 -5.19 0.05 -7.56
CA GLU A 84 -5.47 0.42 -8.95
C GLU A 84 -6.42 1.63 -9.03
N ILE A 85 -6.07 2.58 -9.90
CA ILE A 85 -6.88 3.77 -10.19
C ILE A 85 -7.25 3.84 -11.67
N ARG A 86 -8.46 4.30 -11.96
CA ARG A 86 -8.96 4.49 -13.32
C ARG A 86 -9.57 5.87 -13.48
N ALA A 87 -9.24 6.57 -14.55
CA ALA A 87 -9.93 7.82 -14.88
C ALA A 87 -11.35 7.50 -15.37
N ALA A 88 -12.32 8.33 -15.00
CA ALA A 88 -13.73 8.12 -15.36
C ALA A 88 -13.99 8.22 -16.87
N ASP A 89 -13.16 9.00 -17.57
CA ASP A 89 -13.19 9.20 -19.02
C ASP A 89 -12.25 8.26 -19.78
N ALA A 90 -11.46 7.45 -19.08
CA ALA A 90 -10.66 6.42 -19.72
C ALA A 90 -11.62 5.34 -20.28
N GLY A 91 -11.55 5.10 -21.58
CA GLY A 91 -12.12 3.88 -22.17
C GLY A 91 -11.53 2.63 -21.49
N ALA A 92 -12.12 1.46 -21.74
CA ALA A 92 -11.56 0.21 -21.27
C ALA A 92 -10.08 0.13 -21.67
N ALA A 93 -9.18 0.22 -20.69
CA ALA A 93 -7.77 0.06 -20.92
C ALA A 93 -7.55 -1.41 -21.29
N ASP A 94 -7.27 -1.68 -22.57
CA ASP A 94 -6.60 -2.91 -22.96
C ASP A 94 -5.21 -2.85 -22.32
N GLY A 95 -5.10 -3.37 -21.10
CA GLY A 95 -3.80 -3.64 -20.50
C GLY A 95 -3.04 -4.49 -21.50
N ALA A 96 -1.93 -3.96 -22.03
CA ALA A 96 -1.10 -4.69 -22.96
C ALA A 96 -0.60 -5.96 -22.26
N ASN A 97 -1.30 -7.08 -22.48
CA ASN A 97 -0.92 -8.36 -21.96
C ASN A 97 0.38 -8.74 -22.66
N VAL A 98 1.50 -8.52 -21.96
CA VAL A 98 2.80 -9.05 -22.38
C VAL A 98 2.62 -10.56 -22.55
N ALA A 99 2.90 -11.07 -23.75
CA ALA A 99 2.87 -12.50 -24.01
C ALA A 99 3.94 -13.17 -23.14
N VAL A 100 3.50 -13.99 -22.18
CA VAL A 100 4.39 -14.74 -21.31
C VAL A 100 4.64 -16.15 -21.85
N PRO A 101 5.78 -16.80 -21.53
CA PRO A 101 6.11 -18.13 -22.03
C PRO A 101 5.15 -19.24 -21.58
N TYR A 102 4.61 -19.13 -20.37
CA TYR A 102 3.77 -20.16 -19.75
C TYR A 102 2.44 -19.57 -19.22
N PRO A 103 1.49 -19.17 -20.09
CA PRO A 103 0.26 -18.48 -19.68
C PRO A 103 -0.77 -19.43 -19.08
N PHE A 104 -1.28 -19.19 -17.87
CA PHE A 104 -2.30 -20.02 -17.22
C PHE A 104 -3.40 -19.16 -16.57
N GLU A 105 -4.64 -19.68 -16.57
CA GLU A 105 -5.80 -19.08 -15.90
C GLU A 105 -6.32 -19.95 -14.74
N THR A 106 -5.93 -21.23 -14.72
CA THR A 106 -6.38 -22.18 -13.69
C THR A 106 -5.21 -22.89 -13.01
N ALA A 107 -5.44 -23.38 -11.79
CA ALA A 107 -4.45 -24.19 -11.08
C ALA A 107 -4.09 -25.48 -11.85
N GLY A 108 -5.06 -26.05 -12.59
CA GLY A 108 -4.82 -27.22 -13.44
C GLY A 108 -3.86 -26.92 -14.59
N GLU A 109 -4.03 -25.78 -15.27
CA GLU A 109 -3.13 -25.31 -16.32
C GLU A 109 -1.73 -25.00 -15.79
N LEU A 110 -1.64 -24.36 -14.63
CA LEU A 110 -0.36 -24.10 -13.96
C LEU A 110 0.42 -25.40 -13.75
N LEU A 111 -0.22 -26.42 -13.17
CA LEU A 111 0.41 -27.71 -12.91
C LEU A 111 0.77 -28.45 -14.21
N ALA A 112 -0.10 -28.40 -15.22
CA ALA A 112 0.16 -29.02 -16.51
C ALA A 112 1.36 -28.39 -17.22
N GLN A 113 1.48 -27.06 -17.20
CA GLN A 113 2.60 -26.36 -17.81
C GLN A 113 3.90 -26.53 -17.04
N ALA A 114 3.86 -26.48 -15.71
CA ALA A 114 5.01 -26.78 -14.86
C ALA A 114 5.55 -28.18 -15.15
N GLY A 115 4.65 -29.18 -15.18
CA GLY A 115 4.99 -30.56 -15.52
C GLY A 115 5.55 -30.71 -16.94
N ALA A 116 4.94 -30.07 -17.94
CA ALA A 116 5.41 -30.13 -19.33
C ALA A 116 6.77 -29.45 -19.54
N ALA A 117 7.05 -28.37 -18.81
CA ALA A 117 8.32 -27.64 -18.88
C ALA A 117 9.42 -28.25 -17.98
N GLY A 118 9.09 -29.20 -17.11
CA GLY A 118 10.01 -29.74 -16.11
C GLY A 118 10.42 -28.71 -15.05
N LEU A 119 9.57 -27.72 -14.79
CA LEU A 119 9.78 -26.65 -13.83
C LEU A 119 8.89 -26.86 -12.59
N ASP A 120 9.33 -26.37 -11.43
CA ASP A 120 8.41 -26.15 -10.31
C ASP A 120 7.60 -24.86 -10.53
N ILE A 121 6.62 -24.61 -9.64
CA ILE A 121 5.75 -23.44 -9.74
C ILE A 121 6.55 -22.14 -9.68
N ALA A 122 7.57 -22.05 -8.81
CA ALA A 122 8.34 -20.83 -8.62
C ALA A 122 9.20 -20.51 -9.86
N ALA A 123 9.84 -21.52 -10.44
CA ALA A 123 10.63 -21.38 -11.66
C ALA A 123 9.75 -21.03 -12.88
N LEU A 124 8.55 -21.61 -12.99
CA LEU A 124 7.59 -21.26 -14.04
C LEU A 124 7.14 -19.80 -13.92
N VAL A 125 6.77 -19.35 -12.71
CA VAL A 125 6.37 -17.96 -12.48
C VAL A 125 7.54 -16.99 -12.72
N ALA A 126 8.75 -17.34 -12.28
CA ALA A 126 9.95 -16.54 -12.56
C ALA A 126 10.22 -16.38 -14.06
N ALA A 127 10.01 -17.44 -14.86
CA ALA A 127 10.14 -17.37 -16.31
C ALA A 127 9.08 -16.47 -16.97
N ASN A 128 7.85 -16.43 -16.41
CA ASN A 128 6.82 -15.51 -16.85
C ASN A 128 7.13 -14.05 -16.48
N GLU A 129 7.63 -13.79 -15.27
CA GLU A 129 8.05 -12.45 -14.84
C GLU A 129 9.23 -11.92 -15.67
N ALA A 130 10.15 -12.79 -16.08
CA ALA A 130 11.29 -12.44 -16.94
C ALA A 130 10.87 -11.90 -18.32
N ALA A 131 9.64 -12.16 -18.78
CA ALA A 131 9.10 -11.55 -19.99
C ALA A 131 8.66 -10.09 -19.80
N ARG A 132 8.43 -9.67 -18.55
CA ARG A 132 7.96 -8.33 -18.19
C ARG A 132 9.06 -7.44 -17.65
N ARG A 133 10.01 -8.03 -16.90
CA ARG A 133 11.03 -7.32 -16.14
C ARG A 133 12.31 -8.14 -16.11
N ASP A 134 13.46 -7.46 -16.03
CA ASP A 134 14.75 -8.14 -15.83
C ASP A 134 14.74 -8.97 -14.53
N PRO A 135 15.25 -10.21 -14.54
CA PRO A 135 15.27 -11.06 -13.34
C PRO A 135 15.98 -10.43 -12.12
N ALA A 136 17.02 -9.62 -12.32
CA ALA A 136 17.71 -8.95 -11.23
C ALA A 136 16.85 -7.84 -10.61
N GLU A 137 16.07 -7.12 -11.42
CA GLU A 137 15.11 -6.13 -10.94
C GLU A 137 13.96 -6.81 -10.16
N THR A 138 13.49 -7.98 -10.62
CA THR A 138 12.51 -8.78 -9.89
C THR A 138 13.06 -9.24 -8.54
N GLY A 139 14.30 -9.74 -8.49
CA GLY A 139 14.95 -10.11 -7.24
C GLY A 139 15.07 -8.94 -6.27
N ALA A 140 15.58 -7.79 -6.74
CA ALA A 140 15.69 -6.59 -5.93
C ALA A 140 14.33 -6.08 -5.41
N PHE A 141 13.27 -6.19 -6.21
CA PHE A 141 11.92 -5.86 -5.78
C PHE A 141 11.43 -6.79 -4.67
N LEU A 142 11.61 -8.10 -4.81
CA LEU A 142 11.23 -9.08 -3.77
C LEU A 142 11.98 -8.83 -2.47
N ASP A 143 13.29 -8.53 -2.53
CA ASP A 143 14.08 -8.16 -1.37
C ASP A 143 13.55 -6.88 -0.70
N SER A 144 13.14 -5.88 -1.50
CA SER A 144 12.56 -4.64 -0.98
C SER A 144 11.21 -4.87 -0.29
N VAL A 145 10.36 -5.74 -0.84
CA VAL A 145 9.07 -6.12 -0.25
C VAL A 145 9.30 -6.86 1.07
N HIS A 146 10.23 -7.83 1.08
CA HIS A 146 10.59 -8.55 2.29
C HIS A 146 11.12 -7.60 3.37
N ALA A 147 12.04 -6.68 3.02
CA ALA A 147 12.57 -5.70 3.94
C ALA A 147 11.48 -4.78 4.52
N ALA A 148 10.53 -4.33 3.69
CA ALA A 148 9.39 -3.53 4.12
C ALA A 148 8.48 -4.30 5.09
N MET A 149 8.18 -5.57 4.79
CA MET A 149 7.38 -6.44 5.67
C MET A 149 8.07 -6.65 7.02
N SER A 150 9.38 -6.96 7.02
CA SER A 150 10.15 -7.11 8.27
C SER A 150 10.21 -5.82 9.07
N ALA A 151 10.45 -4.68 8.42
CA ALA A 151 10.49 -3.38 9.10
C ALA A 151 9.12 -3.01 9.69
N CYS A 152 8.02 -3.36 9.03
CA CYS A 152 6.66 -3.16 9.53
C CYS A 152 6.39 -4.01 10.77
N ILE A 153 6.77 -5.30 10.77
CA ILE A 153 6.67 -6.17 11.95
C ILE A 153 7.46 -5.57 13.11
N ASP A 154 8.74 -5.22 12.88
CA ASP A 154 9.63 -4.64 13.87
C ASP A 154 9.08 -3.33 14.46
N ARG A 155 8.50 -2.46 13.62
CA ARG A 155 7.88 -1.21 14.07
C ARG A 155 6.63 -1.51 14.91
N GLY A 156 5.74 -2.39 14.46
CA GLY A 156 4.55 -2.79 15.22
C GLY A 156 4.87 -3.41 16.58
N CYS A 157 5.94 -4.20 16.67
CA CYS A 157 6.42 -4.75 17.94
C CYS A 157 6.99 -3.70 18.90
N ARG A 158 7.51 -2.57 18.40
CA ARG A 158 8.09 -1.50 19.25
C ARG A 158 7.13 -0.36 19.55
N THR A 159 6.14 -0.12 18.68
CA THR A 159 5.22 1.00 18.80
C THR A 159 4.11 0.68 19.79
N GLY A 160 4.18 1.29 20.98
CA GLY A 160 3.10 1.26 21.97
C GLY A 160 2.03 2.32 21.73
N GLY A 161 1.05 2.37 22.64
CA GLY A 161 0.01 3.41 22.64
C GLY A 161 -1.35 2.90 22.16
N GLU A 162 -2.18 3.83 21.71
CA GLU A 162 -3.54 3.56 21.25
C GLU A 162 -3.65 3.78 19.73
N LEU A 163 -4.44 2.93 19.07
CA LEU A 163 -4.74 3.06 17.66
C LEU A 163 -5.59 4.32 17.41
N PRO A 164 -5.33 5.05 16.31
CA PRO A 164 -6.19 6.15 15.90
C PRO A 164 -7.60 5.65 15.53
N GLY A 165 -8.58 6.56 15.47
CA GLY A 165 -9.96 6.24 15.05
C GLY A 165 -11.01 6.25 16.17
N GLY A 166 -10.69 6.73 17.37
CA GLY A 166 -11.67 7.03 18.42
C GLY A 166 -12.25 5.83 19.18
N LEU A 167 -11.81 4.61 18.86
CA LEU A 167 -12.24 3.37 19.53
C LEU A 167 -11.42 3.02 20.78
N SER A 168 -10.41 3.83 21.14
CA SER A 168 -9.52 3.64 22.31
C SER A 168 -8.90 2.23 22.39
N VAL A 169 -8.58 1.66 21.23
CA VAL A 169 -7.99 0.31 21.14
C VAL A 169 -6.51 0.41 21.38
N ARG A 170 -6.00 -0.33 22.38
CA ARG A 170 -4.56 -0.38 22.69
C ARG A 170 -3.83 -1.30 21.73
N ARG A 171 -2.62 -0.88 21.35
CA ARG A 171 -1.64 -1.73 20.68
C ARG A 171 -1.18 -2.83 21.61
N ARG A 172 -1.14 -4.07 21.13
CA ARG A 172 -0.87 -5.26 21.91
C ARG A 172 0.42 -5.94 21.50
N ALA A 173 0.88 -5.76 20.27
CA ALA A 173 2.08 -6.41 19.75
C ALA A 173 3.31 -6.25 20.67
N PRO A 174 3.64 -5.06 21.22
CA PRO A 174 4.81 -4.92 22.10
C PRO A 174 4.73 -5.76 23.38
N SER A 175 3.56 -5.83 24.01
CA SER A 175 3.38 -6.61 25.23
C SER A 175 3.42 -8.12 24.99
N LEU A 176 2.94 -8.56 23.82
CA LEU A 176 2.93 -9.96 23.43
C LEU A 176 4.34 -10.44 23.07
N GLU A 177 5.12 -9.62 22.35
CA GLU A 177 6.53 -9.92 22.07
C GLU A 177 7.34 -10.08 23.36
N ALA A 178 7.19 -9.14 24.31
CA ALA A 178 7.88 -9.22 25.59
C ALA A 178 7.55 -10.51 26.36
N ALA A 179 6.29 -10.95 26.33
CA ALA A 179 5.86 -12.20 26.96
C ALA A 179 6.48 -13.43 26.27
N LEU A 180 6.46 -13.48 24.93
CA LEU A 180 7.02 -14.60 24.16
C LEU A 180 8.53 -14.74 24.35
N VAL A 181 9.25 -13.61 24.39
CA VAL A 181 10.69 -13.61 24.65
C VAL A 181 11.00 -14.13 26.06
N ALA A 182 10.22 -13.74 27.06
CA ALA A 182 10.40 -14.19 28.44
C ALA A 182 10.17 -15.71 28.62
N GLU A 183 9.32 -16.31 27.80
CA GLU A 183 8.98 -17.74 27.84
C GLU A 183 9.84 -18.63 26.92
N SER A 184 10.73 -18.05 26.11
CA SER A 184 11.45 -18.70 25.00
C SER A 184 12.39 -19.88 25.36
N GLY A 185 12.51 -20.22 26.64
CA GLY A 185 13.37 -21.31 27.14
C GLY A 185 12.64 -22.61 27.52
N ASP A 186 11.31 -22.68 27.42
CA ASP A 186 10.53 -23.86 27.82
C ASP A 186 10.19 -24.77 26.61
N PRO A 187 10.82 -25.96 26.48
CA PRO A 187 10.55 -26.88 25.38
C PRO A 187 9.11 -27.37 25.33
N ALA A 188 8.39 -27.38 26.47
CA ALA A 188 6.99 -27.78 26.52
C ALA A 188 6.06 -26.78 25.81
N LEU A 189 6.51 -25.54 25.65
CA LEU A 189 5.74 -24.44 25.05
C LEU A 189 6.11 -24.16 23.60
N ALA A 190 7.17 -24.78 23.07
CA ALA A 190 7.73 -24.48 21.75
C ALA A 190 6.72 -24.51 20.59
N ALA A 191 5.81 -25.50 20.55
CA ALA A 191 4.79 -25.59 19.50
C ALA A 191 3.72 -24.49 19.62
N ARG A 192 3.32 -24.14 20.86
CA ARG A 192 2.38 -23.04 21.12
C ARG A 192 3.01 -21.70 20.73
N HIS A 193 4.26 -21.48 21.13
CA HIS A 193 4.99 -20.25 20.82
C HIS A 193 5.13 -20.02 19.33
N MET A 194 5.33 -21.07 18.52
CA MET A 194 5.38 -20.92 17.06
C MET A 194 4.10 -20.26 16.50
N MET A 195 2.92 -20.70 16.95
CA MET A 195 1.64 -20.12 16.54
C MET A 195 1.44 -18.70 17.09
N GLU A 196 1.92 -18.44 18.31
CA GLU A 196 1.85 -17.12 18.93
C GLU A 196 2.78 -16.11 18.25
N TRP A 197 3.96 -16.52 17.78
CA TRP A 197 4.85 -15.69 16.96
C TRP A 197 4.21 -15.31 15.62
N VAL A 198 3.56 -16.25 14.94
CA VAL A 198 2.81 -15.95 13.70
C VAL A 198 1.68 -14.96 13.98
N SER A 199 0.95 -15.16 15.08
CA SER A 199 -0.14 -14.27 15.49
C SER A 199 0.38 -12.88 15.87
N LEU A 200 1.52 -12.80 16.54
CA LEU A 200 2.20 -11.55 16.87
C LEU A 200 2.58 -10.77 15.62
N TRP A 201 3.23 -11.41 14.63
CA TRP A 201 3.64 -10.71 13.41
C TRP A 201 2.44 -10.21 12.60
N ALA A 202 1.38 -11.02 12.50
CA ALA A 202 0.14 -10.58 11.88
C ALA A 202 -0.49 -9.39 12.63
N LEU A 203 -0.48 -9.42 13.96
CA LEU A 203 -1.00 -8.34 14.78
C LEU A 203 -0.16 -7.07 14.67
N ALA A 204 1.17 -7.18 14.68
CA ALA A 204 2.09 -6.06 14.55
C ALA A 204 1.86 -5.31 13.23
N VAL A 205 1.76 -6.04 12.11
CA VAL A 205 1.48 -5.44 10.80
C VAL A 205 0.09 -4.79 10.76
N ASN A 206 -0.93 -5.44 11.33
CA ASN A 206 -2.29 -4.88 11.37
C ASN A 206 -2.42 -3.65 12.27
N GLU A 207 -1.62 -3.54 13.33
CA GLU A 207 -1.61 -2.35 14.20
C GLU A 207 -0.85 -1.18 13.54
N GLU A 208 0.09 -1.45 12.63
CA GLU A 208 0.83 -0.44 11.87
C GLU A 208 0.07 0.13 10.67
N ASN A 209 -0.80 -0.68 10.06
CA ASN A 209 -1.62 -0.30 8.91
C ASN A 209 -2.80 0.59 9.28
#